data_AF-A0A0C3GQF5-F1
#
_entry.id   AF-A0A0C3GQF5-F1
#
_cell.length_a   1.000
_cell.length_b   1.000
_cell.length_c   1.000
_cell.angle_alpha   90.00
_cell.angle_beta   90.00
_cell.angle_gamma   90.00
#
_symmetry.space_group_name_H-M   'P 1'
#
loop_
_entity.id
_entity.type
_entity.pdbx_description
1 polymer ?
#
loop_
_entity_poly.entity_id
_entity_poly.type
_entity_poly.pdbx_seq_one_letter_code
_entity_poly.pdbx_strand_id
1 'polypeptide(L)'
;MYTRWCVLSIVYQHVAKRYMPENILLDIRNWLPQLELDNSDREKTALFVKDLCVLQNGLWVRDRVVYPHERLRVQDSPIRIMAAGTATRPAALVGKKPLCYKDIEFQIFPPPAPGLPPIIILVVNLTNIKRSGGKKKPKKFGFPAGENVVCCPVLFMMALALADNAFENGFTSLAQIYNLIVPSSTDRIRLKWNKTWKNRPIFRDVEMTLGEEDQTPERHPVLQDATKDSTNDSLSADVRRNPSSGKDSTPHQPRKSPSGRKNTPGGMRRISKTRHLSYQKHRHYFIRLGRTCGYRKKLQMYDWRRASGKKLNSTLPLLTYPYTQRVTLM
;
A
#
# COMPACT_ATOMS: atom_id res chain seq x y z
N MET A 1 -28.84 -1.67 -25.39
CA MET A 1 -28.26 -2.01 -24.07
C MET A 1 -27.29 -3.16 -24.29
N TYR A 2 -25.97 -2.89 -24.38
CA TYR A 2 -24.99 -3.92 -24.76
C TYR A 2 -24.66 -4.82 -23.56
N THR A 3 -25.29 -5.99 -23.49
CA THR A 3 -25.04 -6.99 -22.45
C THR A 3 -23.78 -7.78 -22.78
N ARG A 4 -22.69 -7.52 -22.08
CA ARG A 4 -21.43 -8.25 -22.30
C ARG A 4 -21.55 -9.71 -21.89
N TRP A 5 -20.88 -10.61 -22.60
CA TRP A 5 -20.74 -12.04 -22.24
C TRP A 5 -20.34 -12.27 -20.77
N CYS A 6 -19.47 -11.42 -20.21
CA CYS A 6 -19.11 -11.52 -18.79
C CYS A 6 -20.33 -11.38 -17.84
N VAL A 7 -21.36 -10.64 -18.23
CA VAL A 7 -22.61 -10.49 -17.47
C VAL A 7 -23.37 -11.81 -17.44
N LEU A 8 -23.49 -12.50 -18.58
CA LEU A 8 -24.11 -13.84 -18.65
C LEU A 8 -23.43 -14.84 -17.72
N SER A 9 -22.09 -14.85 -17.67
CA SER A 9 -21.35 -15.74 -16.75
C SER A 9 -21.59 -15.43 -15.27
N ILE A 10 -21.80 -14.15 -14.92
CA ILE A 10 -22.11 -13.70 -13.55
C ILE A 10 -23.56 -14.05 -13.19
N VAL A 11 -24.50 -13.83 -14.11
CA VAL A 11 -25.91 -14.21 -13.96
C VAL A 11 -26.04 -15.70 -13.75
N TYR A 12 -25.36 -16.51 -14.57
CA TYR A 12 -25.29 -17.96 -14.38
C TYR A 12 -24.79 -18.31 -12.97
N GLN A 13 -23.69 -17.71 -12.52
CA GLN A 13 -23.16 -18.00 -11.19
C GLN A 13 -24.15 -17.63 -10.09
N HIS A 14 -24.91 -16.55 -10.26
CA HIS A 14 -25.90 -16.11 -9.28
C HIS A 14 -27.13 -17.02 -9.24
N VAL A 15 -27.59 -17.48 -10.40
CA VAL A 15 -28.77 -18.35 -10.56
C VAL A 15 -28.43 -19.80 -10.19
N ALA A 16 -27.37 -20.35 -10.79
CA ALA A 16 -26.96 -21.74 -10.61
C ALA A 16 -26.16 -21.98 -9.32
N LYS A 17 -25.85 -20.92 -8.55
CA LYS A 17 -25.04 -20.95 -7.31
C LYS A 17 -23.69 -21.67 -7.46
N ARG A 18 -23.16 -21.77 -8.69
CA ARG A 18 -21.91 -22.44 -9.03
C ARG A 18 -21.21 -21.74 -10.18
N TYR A 19 -19.90 -21.92 -10.29
CA TYR A 19 -19.16 -21.46 -11.47
C TYR A 19 -19.64 -22.19 -12.72
N MET A 20 -19.68 -21.49 -13.85
CA MET A 20 -20.00 -22.09 -15.13
C MET A 20 -18.94 -23.15 -15.49
N PRO A 21 -19.35 -24.40 -15.74
CA PRO A 21 -18.46 -25.47 -16.21
C PRO A 21 -17.75 -25.09 -17.52
N GLU A 22 -16.55 -25.62 -17.73
CA GLU A 22 -15.75 -25.32 -18.94
C GLU A 22 -16.45 -25.77 -20.24
N ASN A 23 -17.16 -26.90 -20.22
CA ASN A 23 -17.94 -27.36 -21.37
C ASN A 23 -19.08 -26.39 -21.72
N ILE A 24 -19.81 -25.88 -20.72
CA ILE A 24 -20.85 -24.86 -20.94
C ILE A 24 -20.24 -23.53 -21.42
N LEU A 25 -19.05 -23.16 -20.91
CA LEU A 25 -18.31 -21.98 -21.39
C LEU A 25 -17.90 -22.13 -22.87
N LEU A 26 -17.49 -23.33 -23.29
CA LEU A 26 -17.16 -23.67 -24.67
C LEU A 26 -18.39 -23.61 -25.57
N ASP A 27 -19.49 -24.24 -25.15
CA ASP A 27 -20.75 -24.25 -25.89
C ASP A 27 -21.25 -22.82 -26.09
N ILE A 28 -21.28 -22.01 -25.04
CA ILE A 28 -21.76 -20.63 -25.19
C ILE A 28 -20.80 -19.81 -26.05
N ARG A 29 -19.48 -20.02 -25.97
CA ARG A 29 -18.53 -19.34 -26.88
C ARG A 29 -18.83 -19.59 -28.35
N ASN A 30 -19.28 -20.80 -28.70
CA ASN A 30 -19.67 -21.14 -30.06
C ASN A 30 -20.98 -20.44 -30.48
N TRP A 31 -21.84 -20.10 -29.51
CA TRP A 31 -23.09 -19.37 -29.73
C TRP A 31 -22.93 -17.84 -29.69
N LEU A 32 -21.88 -17.31 -29.04
CA LEU A 32 -21.63 -15.86 -28.94
C LEU A 32 -21.67 -15.12 -30.29
N PRO A 33 -21.14 -15.65 -31.41
CA PRO A 33 -21.23 -14.99 -32.71
C PRO A 33 -22.67 -14.77 -33.21
N GLN A 34 -23.62 -15.59 -32.77
CA GLN A 34 -25.03 -15.51 -33.17
C GLN A 34 -25.83 -14.49 -32.34
N LEU A 35 -25.28 -14.03 -31.22
CA LEU A 35 -25.98 -13.17 -30.25
C LEU A 35 -25.75 -11.67 -30.49
N GLU A 36 -25.10 -11.28 -31.60
CA GLU A 36 -24.75 -9.90 -31.96
C GLU A 36 -24.14 -9.08 -30.80
N LEU A 37 -23.37 -9.76 -29.94
CA LEU A 37 -22.82 -9.13 -28.74
C LEU A 37 -21.61 -8.28 -29.10
N ASP A 38 -21.53 -7.10 -28.48
CA ASP A 38 -20.33 -6.26 -28.53
C ASP A 38 -19.12 -7.03 -27.98
N ASN A 39 -18.28 -7.47 -28.91
CA ASN A 39 -17.02 -8.16 -28.67
C ASN A 39 -15.80 -7.22 -28.79
N SER A 40 -16.03 -5.91 -28.92
CA SER A 40 -14.96 -4.95 -29.06
C SER A 40 -14.03 -4.99 -27.84
N ASP A 41 -12.73 -4.94 -28.12
CA ASP A 41 -11.74 -4.89 -27.07
C ASP A 41 -11.87 -3.55 -26.34
N ARG A 42 -12.25 -3.59 -25.06
CA ARG A 42 -12.27 -2.37 -24.25
C ARG A 42 -10.86 -1.80 -24.22
N GLU A 43 -10.73 -0.51 -24.53
CA GLU A 43 -9.45 0.18 -24.40
C GLU A 43 -8.91 0.04 -22.97
N LYS A 44 -7.74 -0.59 -22.87
CA LYS A 44 -7.03 -0.84 -21.62
C LYS A 44 -5.94 0.21 -21.50
N THR A 45 -6.19 1.21 -20.64
CA THR A 45 -5.16 2.16 -20.23
C THR A 45 -4.03 1.45 -19.48
N ALA A 46 -2.82 1.98 -19.60
CA ALA A 46 -1.60 1.45 -19.02
C ALA A 46 -0.83 2.59 -18.34
N LEU A 47 -0.07 2.29 -17.30
CA LEU A 47 0.87 3.22 -16.67
C LEU A 47 2.31 2.82 -17.01
N PHE A 48 3.06 3.72 -17.63
CA PHE A 48 4.42 3.52 -18.08
C PHE A 48 5.44 4.05 -17.07
N VAL A 49 6.71 3.90 -17.40
CA VAL A 49 7.84 4.39 -16.60
C VAL A 49 7.71 5.86 -16.23
N LYS A 50 7.35 6.70 -17.20
CA LYS A 50 7.15 8.13 -16.96
C LYS A 50 6.08 8.39 -15.91
N ASP A 51 5.00 7.61 -15.94
CA ASP A 51 3.92 7.70 -14.95
C ASP A 51 4.42 7.29 -13.55
N LEU A 52 5.32 6.31 -13.45
CA LEU A 52 5.93 5.92 -12.18
C LEU A 52 6.72 7.08 -11.58
N CYS A 53 7.53 7.77 -12.38
CA CYS A 53 8.27 8.96 -11.92
C CYS A 53 7.31 10.08 -11.47
N VAL A 54 6.26 10.37 -12.24
CA VAL A 54 5.24 11.38 -11.89
C VAL A 54 4.54 11.03 -10.58
N LEU A 55 4.16 9.76 -10.40
CA LEU A 55 3.46 9.30 -9.21
C LEU A 55 4.37 9.28 -7.99
N GLN A 56 5.65 8.95 -8.14
CA GLN A 56 6.62 8.99 -7.05
C GLN A 56 6.95 10.43 -6.64
N ASN A 57 7.16 11.34 -7.60
CA ASN A 57 7.27 12.76 -7.32
C ASN A 57 6.01 13.28 -6.61
N GLY A 58 4.83 12.86 -7.07
CA GLY A 58 3.57 13.13 -6.40
C GLY A 58 3.57 12.71 -4.94
N LEU A 59 3.92 11.45 -4.66
CA LEU A 59 3.90 10.86 -3.32
C LEU A 59 4.83 11.58 -2.33
N TRP A 60 6.03 11.92 -2.79
CA TRP A 60 7.10 12.43 -1.92
C TRP A 60 7.16 13.96 -1.84
N VAL A 61 6.77 14.66 -2.91
CA VAL A 61 6.94 16.12 -3.01
C VAL A 61 5.60 16.86 -2.94
N ARG A 62 4.55 16.33 -3.56
CA ARG A 62 3.28 17.07 -3.77
C ARG A 62 2.15 16.63 -2.85
N ASP A 63 2.22 15.42 -2.30
CA ASP A 63 1.14 14.81 -1.55
C ASP A 63 1.11 15.30 -0.10
N ARG A 64 0.22 16.26 0.16
CA ARG A 64 0.01 16.90 1.47
C ARG A 64 -0.84 16.08 2.44
N VAL A 65 -1.24 14.86 2.08
CA VAL A 65 -2.11 14.08 2.95
C VAL A 65 -1.36 13.55 4.16
N VAL A 66 -1.95 13.74 5.33
CA VAL A 66 -1.51 13.14 6.58
C VAL A 66 -1.90 11.66 6.59
N TYR A 67 -0.92 10.77 6.60
CA TYR A 67 -1.20 9.35 6.79
C TYR A 67 -1.45 9.05 8.27
N PRO A 68 -2.27 8.03 8.59
CA PRO A 68 -2.37 7.51 9.95
C PRO A 68 -1.03 7.13 10.59
N HIS A 69 -0.04 6.79 9.76
CA HIS A 69 1.35 6.56 10.11
C HIS A 69 2.18 6.68 8.82
N GLU A 70 3.28 7.42 8.80
CA GLU A 70 4.02 7.73 7.56
C GLU A 70 4.66 6.51 6.89
N ARG A 71 4.89 5.42 7.62
CA ARG A 71 5.20 4.11 7.01
C ARG A 71 4.22 3.72 5.89
N LEU A 72 2.94 4.11 5.95
CA LEU A 72 1.99 3.85 4.86
C LEU A 72 2.39 4.54 3.54
N ARG A 73 3.00 5.74 3.61
CA ARG A 73 3.61 6.42 2.46
C ARG A 73 4.86 5.67 1.99
N VAL A 74 5.78 5.36 2.90
CA VAL A 74 7.05 4.65 2.59
C VAL A 74 6.79 3.33 1.86
N GLN A 75 5.79 2.56 2.30
CA GLN A 75 5.43 1.26 1.74
C GLN A 75 4.80 1.34 0.35
N ASP A 76 4.18 2.46 -0.01
CA ASP A 76 3.47 2.63 -1.27
C ASP A 76 4.46 2.68 -2.47
N SER A 77 5.63 3.29 -2.29
CA SER A 77 6.70 3.32 -3.31
C SER A 77 7.15 1.93 -3.78
N PRO A 78 7.68 1.04 -2.93
CA PRO A 78 8.15 -0.28 -3.37
C PRO A 78 7.02 -1.16 -3.91
N ILE A 79 5.77 -1.00 -3.43
CA ILE A 79 4.62 -1.70 -4.01
C ILE A 79 4.43 -1.32 -5.48
N ARG A 80 4.53 -0.03 -5.81
CA ARG A 80 4.38 0.47 -7.18
C ARG A 80 5.54 0.10 -8.08
N ILE A 81 6.77 0.27 -7.59
CA ILE A 81 7.98 -0.10 -8.33
C ILE A 81 7.96 -1.59 -8.68
N MET A 82 7.67 -2.46 -7.70
CA MET A 82 7.57 -3.90 -7.96
C MET A 82 6.37 -4.24 -8.85
N ALA A 83 5.24 -3.56 -8.72
CA ALA A 83 4.10 -3.78 -9.62
C ALA A 83 4.43 -3.43 -11.07
N ALA A 84 5.14 -2.32 -11.28
CA ALA A 84 5.61 -1.88 -12.59
C ALA A 84 6.65 -2.84 -13.18
N GLY A 85 7.68 -3.20 -12.40
CA GLY A 85 8.77 -4.06 -12.86
C GLY A 85 8.37 -5.53 -13.08
N THR A 86 7.45 -6.07 -12.29
CA THR A 86 7.07 -7.50 -12.39
C THR A 86 5.80 -7.77 -13.20
N ALA A 87 5.02 -6.73 -13.52
CA ALA A 87 3.68 -6.85 -14.08
C ALA A 87 2.75 -7.82 -13.31
N THR A 88 3.02 -8.00 -12.01
CA THR A 88 2.30 -8.98 -11.21
C THR A 88 0.88 -8.52 -10.90
N ARG A 89 0.05 -9.45 -10.39
CA ARG A 89 -1.27 -9.06 -9.87
C ARG A 89 -1.12 -8.38 -8.51
N PRO A 90 -2.05 -7.49 -8.15
CA PRO A 90 -2.07 -6.90 -6.81
C PRO A 90 -2.01 -7.94 -5.69
N ALA A 91 -2.70 -9.06 -5.90
CA ALA A 91 -2.76 -10.16 -4.96
C ALA A 91 -1.41 -10.82 -4.64
N ALA A 92 -0.40 -10.63 -5.48
CA ALA A 92 0.95 -11.16 -5.23
C ALA A 92 1.77 -10.29 -4.26
N LEU A 93 1.38 -9.02 -4.06
CA LEU A 93 2.07 -8.08 -3.17
C LEU A 93 1.23 -7.74 -1.93
N VAL A 94 -0.04 -7.39 -2.14
CA VAL A 94 -0.98 -6.89 -1.10
C VAL A 94 -2.31 -7.66 -1.11
N GLY A 95 -2.25 -8.95 -1.45
CA GLY A 95 -3.41 -9.85 -1.41
C GLY A 95 -3.67 -10.45 -0.03
N LYS A 96 -4.65 -11.37 0.04
CA LYS A 96 -4.94 -12.16 1.26
C LYS A 96 -3.72 -12.90 1.81
N LYS A 97 -2.83 -13.33 0.91
CA LYS A 97 -1.51 -13.87 1.24
C LYS A 97 -0.48 -12.78 0.93
N PRO A 98 -0.02 -12.02 1.94
CA PRO A 98 0.88 -10.89 1.72
C PRO A 98 2.29 -11.36 1.37
N LEU A 99 3.11 -10.44 0.85
CA LEU A 99 4.55 -10.64 0.72
C LEU A 99 5.20 -10.55 2.11
N CYS A 100 5.93 -11.60 2.51
CA CYS A 100 6.65 -11.68 3.78
C CYS A 100 8.17 -11.54 3.58
N TYR A 101 8.91 -11.29 4.66
CA TYR A 101 10.38 -11.19 4.59
C TYR A 101 11.04 -12.45 3.99
N LYS A 102 10.53 -13.65 4.30
CA LYS A 102 11.00 -14.91 3.68
C LYS A 102 10.88 -14.97 2.17
N ASP A 103 9.99 -14.17 1.59
CA ASP A 103 9.76 -14.16 0.16
C ASP A 103 10.77 -13.25 -0.56
N ILE A 104 11.64 -12.55 0.18
CA ILE A 104 12.70 -11.71 -0.38
C ILE A 104 14.08 -12.07 0.18
N GLU A 105 15.13 -11.70 -0.53
CA GLU A 105 16.53 -11.86 -0.10
C GLU A 105 17.33 -10.66 -0.58
N PHE A 106 18.16 -10.07 0.30
CA PHE A 106 19.18 -9.11 -0.11
C PHE A 106 20.49 -9.85 -0.35
N GLN A 107 21.09 -9.63 -1.52
CA GLN A 107 22.39 -10.16 -1.90
C GLN A 107 23.36 -9.00 -2.07
N ILE A 108 24.52 -9.10 -1.43
CA ILE A 108 25.58 -8.09 -1.46
C ILE A 108 26.78 -8.71 -2.15
N PHE A 109 27.17 -8.15 -3.28
CA PHE A 109 28.32 -8.55 -4.07
C PHE A 109 29.48 -7.59 -3.82
N PRO A 110 30.73 -8.03 -4.07
CA PRO A 110 31.87 -7.13 -4.01
C PRO A 110 31.69 -5.92 -4.94
N PRO A 111 32.34 -4.79 -4.64
CA PRO A 111 32.31 -3.63 -5.51
C PRO A 111 32.97 -3.98 -6.86
N PRO A 112 32.47 -3.40 -7.98
CA PRO A 112 33.00 -3.72 -9.30
C PRO A 112 34.39 -3.14 -9.56
N ALA A 113 34.80 -2.13 -8.78
CA ALA A 113 36.14 -1.56 -8.77
C ALA A 113 36.47 -1.01 -7.38
N PRO A 114 37.77 -0.86 -7.03
CA PRO A 114 38.19 -0.21 -5.79
C PRO A 114 37.58 1.19 -5.63
N GLY A 115 37.11 1.51 -4.42
CA GLY A 115 36.49 2.82 -4.11
C GLY A 115 35.01 2.95 -4.47
N LEU A 116 34.41 1.98 -5.18
CA LEU A 116 32.97 1.94 -5.44
C LEU A 116 32.19 1.22 -4.32
N PRO A 117 30.90 1.53 -4.13
CA PRO A 117 30.06 0.80 -3.19
C PRO A 117 29.81 -0.65 -3.64
N PRO A 118 29.47 -1.55 -2.72
CA PRO A 118 29.07 -2.92 -3.07
C PRO A 118 27.79 -2.92 -3.91
N ILE A 119 27.65 -3.94 -4.76
CA ILE A 119 26.43 -4.12 -5.56
C ILE A 119 25.41 -4.84 -4.69
N ILE A 120 24.25 -4.20 -4.47
CA ILE A 120 23.15 -4.78 -3.70
C ILE A 120 22.02 -5.16 -4.64
N ILE A 121 21.57 -6.42 -4.58
CA ILE A 121 20.43 -6.93 -5.34
C ILE A 121 19.35 -7.40 -4.38
N LEU A 122 18.14 -6.87 -4.53
CA LEU A 122 16.93 -7.40 -3.91
C LEU A 122 16.35 -8.49 -4.82
N VAL A 123 16.29 -9.72 -4.32
CA VAL A 123 15.58 -10.82 -4.98
C VAL A 123 14.20 -10.95 -4.38
N VAL A 124 13.16 -10.95 -5.23
CA VAL A 124 11.75 -11.09 -4.83
C VAL A 124 11.17 -12.37 -5.42
N ASN A 125 10.70 -13.26 -4.55
CA ASN A 125 10.09 -14.53 -4.89
C ASN A 125 8.55 -14.43 -4.81
N LEU A 126 7.89 -14.24 -5.94
CA LEU A 126 6.43 -14.20 -6.00
C LEU A 126 5.85 -15.61 -6.11
N THR A 127 5.27 -16.08 -5.00
CA THR A 127 4.64 -17.41 -4.89
C THR A 127 3.13 -17.39 -5.25
N ASN A 128 2.48 -16.23 -5.15
CA ASN A 128 1.04 -16.05 -5.35
C ASN A 128 0.65 -15.53 -6.75
N ILE A 129 1.06 -16.24 -7.80
CA ILE A 129 0.75 -15.89 -9.20
C ILE A 129 -0.39 -16.75 -9.80
N LYS A 130 -1.09 -16.28 -10.85
CA LYS A 130 -2.11 -17.12 -11.56
C LYS A 130 -1.43 -18.37 -12.09
N ARG A 131 -2.21 -19.45 -12.08
CA ARG A 131 -2.02 -20.61 -12.94
C ARG A 131 -2.26 -20.20 -14.41
N SER A 132 -1.39 -20.66 -15.30
CA SER A 132 -1.70 -20.78 -16.73
C SER A 132 -1.43 -22.23 -17.09
N GLY A 133 -2.49 -23.03 -17.23
CA GLY A 133 -2.41 -24.39 -17.76
C GLY A 133 -1.48 -25.39 -17.04
N GLY A 134 -1.21 -25.28 -15.73
CA GLY A 134 -0.34 -26.25 -15.06
C GLY A 134 0.09 -25.90 -13.61
N LYS A 135 1.16 -26.58 -13.14
CA LYS A 135 1.78 -26.40 -11.81
C LYS A 135 2.23 -24.94 -11.61
N LYS A 136 1.98 -24.38 -10.42
CA LYS A 136 2.45 -23.02 -10.06
C LYS A 136 3.98 -23.03 -10.00
N LYS A 137 4.64 -22.32 -10.92
CA LYS A 137 6.08 -22.03 -10.82
C LYS A 137 6.26 -20.67 -10.14
N PRO A 138 6.86 -20.58 -8.94
CA PRO A 138 7.22 -19.29 -8.34
C PRO A 138 8.05 -18.46 -9.33
N LYS A 139 7.81 -17.14 -9.37
CA LYS A 139 8.62 -16.23 -10.20
C LYS A 139 9.61 -15.47 -9.32
N LYS A 140 10.88 -15.51 -9.69
CA LYS A 140 11.94 -14.75 -9.04
C LYS A 140 12.28 -13.51 -9.89
N PHE A 141 12.40 -12.36 -9.23
CA PHE A 141 12.79 -11.10 -9.86
C PHE A 141 13.98 -10.53 -9.10
N GLY A 142 15.03 -10.13 -9.83
CA GLY A 142 16.16 -9.40 -9.26
C GLY A 142 16.04 -7.91 -9.55
N PHE A 143 16.15 -7.11 -8.49
CA PHE A 143 16.18 -5.65 -8.55
C PHE A 143 17.54 -5.18 -8.06
N PRO A 144 18.45 -4.74 -8.94
CA PRO A 144 19.69 -4.10 -8.50
C PRO A 144 19.36 -2.76 -7.82
N ALA A 145 20.19 -2.35 -6.87
CA ALA A 145 20.15 -1.01 -6.32
C ALA A 145 20.46 -0.02 -7.45
N GLY A 146 19.49 0.83 -7.77
CA GLY A 146 19.62 1.83 -8.83
C GLY A 146 20.06 3.18 -8.27
N GLU A 147 20.72 3.96 -9.13
CA GLU A 147 21.11 5.36 -8.84
C GLU A 147 19.90 6.26 -8.62
N ASN A 148 18.80 5.99 -9.34
CA ASN A 148 17.55 6.71 -9.14
C ASN A 148 16.84 6.24 -7.86
N VAL A 149 17.16 6.91 -6.76
CA VAL A 149 16.60 6.76 -5.40
C VAL A 149 15.07 6.66 -5.42
N VAL A 150 14.40 7.47 -6.24
CA VAL A 150 12.94 7.57 -6.32
C VAL A 150 12.30 6.29 -6.89
N CYS A 151 13.03 5.55 -7.72
CA CYS A 151 12.57 4.32 -8.35
C CYS A 151 13.33 3.07 -7.87
N CYS A 152 14.16 3.19 -6.82
CA CYS A 152 14.97 2.09 -6.29
C CYS A 152 14.19 1.27 -5.24
N PRO A 153 13.75 0.04 -5.55
CA PRO A 153 12.99 -0.76 -4.58
C PRO A 153 13.91 -1.28 -3.46
N VAL A 154 15.20 -1.46 -3.71
CA VAL A 154 16.19 -1.88 -2.70
C VAL A 154 16.18 -0.93 -1.52
N LEU A 155 16.25 0.38 -1.78
CA LEU A 155 16.27 1.41 -0.75
C LEU A 155 15.06 1.34 0.17
N PHE A 156 13.84 1.37 -0.40
CA PHE A 156 12.63 1.35 0.40
C PHE A 156 12.47 0.04 1.18
N MET A 157 12.79 -1.10 0.55
CA MET A 157 12.66 -2.39 1.21
C MET A 157 13.68 -2.56 2.34
N MET A 158 14.89 -2.02 2.18
CA MET A 158 15.92 -2.07 3.22
C MET A 158 15.59 -1.13 4.38
N ALA A 159 15.07 0.08 4.09
CA ALA A 159 14.56 1.00 5.11
C ALA A 159 13.42 0.37 5.93
N LEU A 160 12.49 -0.34 5.28
CA LEU A 160 11.43 -1.09 5.97
C LEU A 160 11.98 -2.24 6.82
N ALA A 161 13.03 -2.94 6.36
CA ALA A 161 13.67 -4.02 7.10
C ALA A 161 14.41 -3.51 8.35
N LEU A 162 15.12 -2.38 8.23
CA LEU A 162 15.78 -1.70 9.36
C LEU A 162 14.77 -1.18 10.38
N ALA A 163 13.70 -0.51 9.92
CA ALA A 163 12.63 -0.03 10.80
C ALA A 163 11.91 -1.16 11.56
N ASP A 164 12.05 -2.41 11.09
CA ASP A 164 11.45 -3.59 11.70
C ASP A 164 12.45 -4.38 12.56
N ASN A 165 13.74 -4.04 12.54
CA ASN A 165 14.80 -4.89 13.07
C ASN A 165 14.66 -6.33 12.55
N ALA A 166 14.39 -6.47 11.24
CA ALA A 166 14.04 -7.75 10.63
C ALA A 166 15.26 -8.64 10.32
N PHE A 167 16.46 -8.07 10.27
CA PHE A 167 17.70 -8.80 10.01
C PHE A 167 18.13 -9.63 11.22
N GLU A 168 18.73 -10.79 10.97
CA GLU A 168 19.27 -11.67 12.02
C GLU A 168 20.39 -10.98 12.80
N ASN A 169 21.27 -10.26 12.10
CA ASN A 169 22.42 -9.55 12.67
C ASN A 169 22.07 -8.22 13.38
N GLY A 170 20.79 -7.83 13.43
CA GLY A 170 20.37 -6.64 14.18
C GLY A 170 20.91 -5.31 13.63
N PHE A 171 21.12 -5.19 12.32
CA PHE A 171 21.60 -3.93 11.72
C PHE A 171 20.71 -2.74 12.09
N THR A 172 21.34 -1.63 12.49
CA THR A 172 20.68 -0.39 12.89
C THR A 172 20.82 0.73 11.86
N SER A 173 21.70 0.58 10.86
CA SER A 173 21.92 1.58 9.82
C SER A 173 22.23 0.95 8.45
N LEU A 174 22.02 1.73 7.39
CA LEU A 174 22.44 1.33 6.04
C LEU A 174 23.96 1.22 5.94
N ALA A 175 24.72 2.09 6.61
CA ALA A 175 26.19 2.07 6.58
C ALA A 175 26.75 0.71 7.02
N GLN A 176 26.17 0.08 8.04
CA GLN A 176 26.57 -1.27 8.47
C GLN A 176 26.40 -2.33 7.37
N ILE A 177 25.40 -2.17 6.50
CA ILE A 177 25.14 -3.08 5.38
C ILE A 177 26.08 -2.78 4.21
N TYR A 178 26.26 -1.50 3.87
CA TYR A 178 27.12 -1.07 2.77
C TYR A 178 28.61 -1.28 3.05
N ASN A 179 29.02 -1.37 4.32
CA ASN A 179 30.40 -1.63 4.72
C ASN A 179 30.71 -3.13 4.90
N LEU A 180 29.78 -4.02 4.57
CA LEU A 180 30.06 -5.46 4.62
C LEU A 180 31.09 -5.86 3.58
N ILE A 181 32.15 -6.52 4.03
CA ILE A 181 33.20 -7.07 3.16
C ILE A 181 32.81 -8.48 2.77
N VAL A 182 32.63 -8.71 1.46
CA VAL A 182 32.37 -10.05 0.93
C VAL A 182 33.66 -10.87 1.02
N PRO A 183 33.68 -12.01 1.74
CA PRO A 183 34.87 -12.86 1.82
C PRO A 183 35.27 -13.39 0.45
N SER A 184 36.58 -13.53 0.18
CA SER A 184 37.10 -14.07 -1.09
C SER A 184 36.63 -15.50 -1.41
N SER A 185 36.17 -16.24 -0.39
CA SER A 185 35.63 -17.60 -0.53
C SER A 185 34.19 -17.66 -1.05
N THR A 186 33.50 -16.52 -1.20
CA THR A 186 32.12 -16.47 -1.69
C THR A 186 31.92 -15.31 -2.66
N ASP A 187 30.97 -15.47 -3.57
CA ASP A 187 30.65 -14.43 -4.56
C ASP A 187 29.77 -13.32 -3.99
N ARG A 188 29.01 -13.61 -2.91
CA ARG A 188 28.07 -12.67 -2.30
C ARG A 188 27.72 -13.02 -0.85
N ILE A 189 27.39 -12.00 -0.07
CA ILE A 189 26.71 -12.17 1.23
C ILE A 189 25.20 -12.18 1.00
N ARG A 190 24.50 -13.13 1.63
CA ARG A 190 23.03 -13.16 1.68
C ARG A 190 22.58 -12.73 3.07
N LEU A 191 21.88 -11.60 3.16
CA LEU A 191 21.39 -11.11 4.45
C LEU A 191 20.31 -12.04 4.99
N LYS A 192 20.51 -12.52 6.22
CA LYS A 192 19.59 -13.45 6.87
C LYS A 192 18.50 -12.70 7.65
N TRP A 193 17.32 -13.30 7.68
CA TRP A 193 16.17 -12.78 8.43
C TRP A 193 16.13 -13.36 9.83
N ASN A 194 15.81 -12.52 10.81
CA ASN A 194 15.47 -12.96 12.16
C ASN A 194 14.30 -13.96 12.10
N LYS A 195 14.39 -15.05 12.89
CA LYS A 195 13.40 -16.16 12.89
C LYS A 195 11.96 -15.67 13.13
N THR A 196 11.78 -14.69 14.01
CA THR A 196 10.47 -14.12 14.37
C THR A 196 9.91 -13.21 13.27
N TRP A 197 10.78 -12.53 12.53
CA TRP A 197 10.38 -11.60 11.47
C TRP A 197 10.19 -12.23 10.11
N LYS A 198 10.89 -13.34 9.83
CA LYS A 198 10.86 -14.05 8.54
C LYS A 198 9.44 -14.29 8.00
N ASN A 199 8.48 -14.63 8.86
CA ASN A 199 7.10 -14.93 8.45
C ASN A 199 6.14 -13.73 8.49
N ARG A 200 6.59 -12.54 8.91
CA ARG A 200 5.75 -11.35 9.01
C ARG A 200 5.59 -10.66 7.66
N PRO A 201 4.42 -10.04 7.40
CA PRO A 201 4.22 -9.25 6.19
C PRO A 201 5.12 -8.02 6.19
N ILE A 202 5.69 -7.68 5.04
CA ILE A 202 6.53 -6.49 4.86
C ILE A 202 5.65 -5.23 4.84
N PHE A 203 4.57 -5.29 4.06
CA PHE A 203 3.58 -4.24 3.94
C PHE A 203 2.50 -4.41 5.01
N ARG A 204 2.54 -3.55 6.02
CA ARG A 204 1.76 -3.63 7.25
C ARG A 204 0.77 -2.48 7.34
N ASP A 205 -0.36 -2.76 7.98
CA ASP A 205 -1.37 -1.77 8.30
C ASP A 205 -1.14 -1.17 9.70
N VAL A 206 -1.75 -0.03 9.98
CA VAL A 206 -1.78 0.57 11.33
C VAL A 206 -2.79 -0.15 12.20
N GLU A 207 -2.60 -0.16 13.51
CA GLU A 207 -3.57 -0.59 14.53
C GLU A 207 -3.79 0.50 15.59
N MET A 208 -4.98 0.49 16.19
CA MET A 208 -5.29 1.35 17.33
C MET A 208 -4.75 0.65 18.58
N THR A 209 -4.01 1.38 19.39
CA THR A 209 -3.75 0.97 20.77
C THR A 209 -4.82 1.63 21.62
N LEU A 210 -5.57 0.85 22.40
CA LEU A 210 -6.32 1.42 23.52
C LEU A 210 -5.25 1.87 24.52
N GLY A 211 -5.28 3.14 24.92
CA GLY A 211 -4.40 3.60 26.00
C GLY A 211 -4.73 2.79 27.24
N GLU A 212 -3.71 2.30 27.94
CA GLU A 212 -3.88 1.97 29.35
C GLU A 212 -4.36 3.26 30.03
N GLU A 213 -5.47 3.18 30.77
CA GLU A 213 -5.97 4.29 31.57
C GLU A 213 -4.87 4.68 32.56
N ASP A 214 -4.37 5.90 32.40
CA ASP A 214 -3.39 6.51 33.30
C ASP A 214 -4.04 6.58 34.70
N GLN A 215 -3.59 5.73 35.62
CA GLN A 215 -4.00 5.82 37.02
C GLN A 215 -3.41 7.11 37.58
N THR A 216 -4.20 8.18 37.58
CA THR A 216 -3.88 9.43 38.26
C THR A 216 -3.53 9.16 39.73
N PRO A 217 -2.38 9.61 40.24
CA PRO A 217 -2.11 9.57 41.67
C PRO A 217 -2.98 10.62 42.38
N GLU A 218 -3.61 10.21 43.49
CA GLU A 218 -4.38 11.08 44.38
C GLU A 218 -3.58 12.33 44.75
N ARG A 219 -4.14 13.52 44.49
CA ARG A 219 -3.60 14.77 45.02
C ARG A 219 -4.11 14.97 46.44
N HIS A 220 -3.21 14.92 47.41
CA HIS A 220 -3.44 15.50 48.74
C HIS A 220 -3.66 17.02 48.62
N PRO A 221 -4.59 17.61 49.40
CA PRO A 221 -4.86 19.04 49.34
C PRO A 221 -3.77 19.83 50.05
N VAL A 222 -3.21 20.82 49.35
CA VAL A 222 -2.31 21.84 49.92
C VAL A 222 -3.17 22.95 50.53
N LEU A 223 -2.86 23.29 51.79
CA LEU A 223 -3.44 24.40 52.56
C LEU A 223 -3.33 25.74 51.80
N GLN A 224 -4.43 26.49 51.74
CA GLN A 224 -4.42 27.91 51.43
C GLN A 224 -4.54 28.68 52.75
N ASP A 225 -3.64 29.64 52.95
CA ASP A 225 -3.67 30.56 54.07
C ASP A 225 -3.65 32.01 53.56
N ALA A 226 -4.50 32.81 54.22
CA ALA A 226 -4.52 34.28 54.30
C ALA A 226 -4.79 35.09 53.00
N THR A 227 -5.62 36.14 52.95
CA THR A 227 -6.45 36.88 53.92
C THR A 227 -7.32 37.87 53.12
N LYS A 228 -8.60 37.97 53.51
CA LYS A 228 -9.40 39.20 53.77
C LYS A 228 -9.13 40.50 52.99
N ASP A 229 -10.13 41.02 52.29
CA ASP A 229 -11.12 42.01 52.79
C ASP A 229 -12.10 42.33 51.64
N SER A 230 -13.43 42.22 51.86
CA SER A 230 -14.35 43.32 52.23
C SER A 230 -14.42 44.37 51.11
N THR A 231 -15.56 44.78 50.54
CA THR A 231 -16.93 44.88 51.04
C THR A 231 -17.85 45.19 49.84
N ASN A 232 -19.12 44.75 49.93
CA ASN A 232 -20.38 45.46 49.63
C ASN A 232 -20.47 46.39 48.39
N ASP A 233 -21.57 46.52 47.65
CA ASP A 233 -23.00 46.43 47.93
C ASP A 233 -23.66 46.49 46.51
N SER A 234 -24.47 45.53 46.08
CA SER A 234 -25.91 45.37 46.31
C SER A 234 -26.81 46.12 45.30
N LEU A 235 -27.79 45.35 44.82
CA LEU A 235 -29.13 45.74 44.31
C LEU A 235 -29.16 46.45 42.94
N SER A 236 -30.06 46.17 41.99
CA SER A 236 -31.37 45.48 41.96
C SER A 236 -31.73 45.24 40.47
N ALA A 237 -32.35 44.12 40.09
CA ALA A 237 -33.78 43.98 39.75
C ALA A 237 -34.26 45.01 38.68
N ASP A 238 -35.05 44.75 37.66
CA ASP A 238 -36.02 43.71 37.35
C ASP A 238 -36.54 44.10 35.93
N VAL A 239 -36.65 43.21 34.94
CA VAL A 239 -37.87 42.46 34.58
C VAL A 239 -38.89 43.21 33.67
N ARG A 240 -39.40 42.44 32.68
CA ARG A 240 -40.61 42.64 31.79
C ARG A 240 -40.39 43.58 30.58
N ARG A 241 -40.97 43.36 29.39
CA ARG A 241 -42.00 42.42 28.89
C ARG A 241 -42.02 42.49 27.33
N ASN A 242 -42.24 41.34 26.71
CA ASN A 242 -42.78 41.14 25.35
C ASN A 242 -44.24 41.69 25.26
N PRO A 243 -44.90 41.92 24.08
CA PRO A 243 -45.29 40.80 23.19
C PRO A 243 -45.60 41.06 21.68
N SER A 244 -45.62 39.92 20.97
CA SER A 244 -46.56 39.47 19.91
C SER A 244 -46.77 40.22 18.59
N SER A 245 -46.54 39.50 17.48
CA SER A 245 -47.60 39.17 16.50
C SER A 245 -47.19 37.97 15.64
N GLY A 246 -47.98 36.90 15.67
CA GLY A 246 -47.75 35.67 14.89
C GLY A 246 -48.34 35.71 13.48
N LYS A 247 -47.97 34.70 12.67
CA LYS A 247 -48.84 34.01 11.70
C LYS A 247 -48.19 32.70 11.23
N ASP A 248 -49.09 31.76 10.92
CA ASP A 248 -48.93 30.32 10.80
C ASP A 248 -48.03 29.82 9.67
N SER A 249 -47.37 28.67 9.90
CA SER A 249 -47.33 27.56 8.93
C SER A 249 -46.69 26.29 9.51
N THR A 250 -47.31 25.17 9.16
CA THR A 250 -47.15 23.76 9.53
C THR A 250 -45.70 23.22 9.41
N PRO A 251 -45.26 22.25 10.23
CA PRO A 251 -43.84 21.93 10.37
C PRO A 251 -43.32 21.07 9.20
N HIS A 252 -42.43 21.65 8.40
CA HIS A 252 -41.56 20.91 7.49
C HIS A 252 -40.45 20.25 8.34
N GLN A 253 -40.49 18.92 8.48
CA GLN A 253 -39.41 18.18 9.16
C GLN A 253 -38.06 18.45 8.45
N PRO A 254 -37.03 18.95 9.14
CA PRO A 254 -35.72 19.10 8.54
C PRO A 254 -35.11 17.72 8.28
N ARG A 255 -34.70 17.49 7.01
CA ARG A 255 -33.87 16.35 6.61
C ARG A 255 -32.67 16.25 7.55
N LYS A 256 -32.57 15.10 8.24
CA LYS A 256 -31.39 14.72 9.04
C LYS A 256 -30.13 14.89 8.19
N SER A 257 -29.34 15.90 8.51
CA SER A 257 -27.95 16.00 8.07
C SER A 257 -27.22 14.71 8.44
N PRO A 258 -26.36 14.13 7.57
CA PRO A 258 -25.59 12.96 7.93
C PRO A 258 -24.76 13.28 9.17
N SER A 259 -25.02 12.52 10.23
CA SER A 259 -24.38 12.63 11.52
C SER A 259 -22.86 12.79 11.38
N GLY A 260 -22.36 13.86 11.99
CA GLY A 260 -20.94 14.03 12.23
C GLY A 260 -20.41 12.76 12.87
N ARG A 261 -19.38 12.16 12.24
CA ARG A 261 -18.58 11.13 12.90
C ARG A 261 -18.07 11.73 14.21
N LYS A 262 -18.63 11.27 15.33
CA LYS A 262 -18.08 11.52 16.65
C LYS A 262 -16.59 11.15 16.61
N ASN A 263 -15.72 12.14 16.80
CA ASN A 263 -14.30 11.92 17.02
C ASN A 263 -14.16 11.12 18.32
N THR A 264 -13.79 9.85 18.21
CA THR A 264 -13.43 9.00 19.36
C THR A 264 -12.06 9.45 19.90
N PRO A 265 -11.83 9.46 21.23
CA PRO A 265 -10.60 10.00 21.81
C PRO A 265 -9.33 9.23 21.38
N GLY A 266 -8.29 9.98 21.01
CA GLY A 266 -6.92 9.82 21.52
C GLY A 266 -6.09 8.56 21.29
N GLY A 267 -6.56 7.50 20.64
CA GLY A 267 -5.74 6.29 20.47
C GLY A 267 -4.53 6.49 19.55
N MET A 268 -3.30 6.34 20.06
CA MET A 268 -2.07 6.42 19.28
C MET A 268 -2.02 5.28 18.24
N ARG A 269 -1.91 5.66 16.97
CA ARG A 269 -1.87 4.73 15.84
C ARG A 269 -0.45 4.24 15.64
N ARG A 270 -0.22 2.95 15.89
CA ARG A 270 1.08 2.30 15.64
C ARG A 270 1.02 1.38 14.43
N ILE A 271 2.17 1.02 13.88
CA ILE A 271 2.20 -0.01 12.83
C ILE A 271 2.01 -1.40 13.45
N SER A 272 1.01 -2.13 12.97
CA SER A 272 0.74 -3.49 13.46
C SER A 272 1.87 -4.44 13.05
N LYS A 273 2.31 -5.32 13.96
CA LYS A 273 3.35 -6.34 13.70
C LYS A 273 2.92 -7.45 12.73
N THR A 274 1.61 -7.72 12.60
CA THR A 274 1.10 -8.93 11.91
C THR A 274 0.01 -8.65 10.87
N ARG A 275 -0.80 -7.60 11.06
CA ARG A 275 -1.80 -7.15 10.09
C ARG A 275 -1.14 -6.59 8.84
N HIS A 276 -1.34 -7.27 7.71
CA HIS A 276 -0.86 -6.83 6.42
C HIS A 276 -1.72 -5.69 5.84
N LEU A 277 -1.11 -4.89 4.98
CA LEU A 277 -1.81 -3.84 4.22
C LEU A 277 -2.77 -4.49 3.23
N SER A 278 -4.07 -4.18 3.35
CA SER A 278 -5.07 -4.69 2.42
C SER A 278 -4.98 -4.03 1.06
N TYR A 279 -5.32 -4.78 0.01
CA TYR A 279 -5.44 -4.23 -1.35
C TYR A 279 -6.41 -3.06 -1.41
N GLN A 280 -7.55 -3.12 -0.69
CA GLN A 280 -8.54 -2.04 -0.67
C GLN A 280 -7.95 -0.75 -0.12
N LYS A 281 -7.17 -0.83 0.97
CA LYS A 281 -6.53 0.32 1.59
C LYS A 281 -5.42 0.90 0.70
N HIS A 282 -4.54 0.05 0.17
CA HIS A 282 -3.55 0.48 -0.83
C HIS A 282 -4.23 1.14 -2.04
N ARG A 283 -5.29 0.53 -2.57
CA ARG A 283 -6.05 1.07 -3.71
C ARG A 283 -6.65 2.43 -3.42
N HIS A 284 -7.17 2.66 -2.20
CA HIS A 284 -7.68 3.96 -1.79
C HIS A 284 -6.59 5.04 -1.90
N TYR A 285 -5.41 4.80 -1.33
CA TYR A 285 -4.27 5.72 -1.44
C TYR A 285 -3.81 5.92 -2.88
N PHE A 286 -3.79 4.84 -3.67
CA PHE A 286 -3.35 4.94 -5.06
C PHE A 286 -4.27 5.81 -5.93
N ILE A 287 -5.59 5.64 -5.79
CA ILE A 287 -6.57 6.46 -6.50
C ILE A 287 -6.44 7.93 -6.09
N ARG A 288 -6.29 8.19 -4.80
CA ARG A 288 -6.14 9.54 -4.26
C ARG A 288 -4.91 10.21 -4.84
N LEU A 289 -3.76 9.56 -4.78
CA LEU A 289 -2.52 10.10 -5.33
C LEU A 289 -2.62 10.32 -6.85
N GLY A 290 -3.27 9.41 -7.58
CA GLY A 290 -3.57 9.64 -9.00
C GLY A 290 -4.30 10.96 -9.24
N ARG A 291 -5.32 11.29 -8.43
CA ARG A 291 -6.02 12.57 -8.53
C ARG A 291 -5.11 13.76 -8.23
N THR A 292 -4.28 13.66 -7.17
CA THR A 292 -3.29 14.69 -6.82
C THR A 292 -2.30 14.93 -7.96
N CYS A 293 -1.93 13.89 -8.71
CA CYS A 293 -1.05 13.98 -9.88
C CYS A 293 -1.78 14.39 -11.18
N GLY A 294 -3.06 14.75 -11.14
CA GLY A 294 -3.83 15.21 -12.31
C GLY A 294 -4.42 14.10 -13.19
N TYR A 295 -4.37 12.82 -12.78
CA TYR A 295 -4.98 11.74 -13.54
C TYR A 295 -6.51 11.82 -13.44
N ARG A 296 -7.17 12.08 -14.57
CA ARG A 296 -8.65 12.10 -14.68
C ARG A 296 -9.26 10.72 -14.39
N LYS A 297 -8.57 9.66 -14.82
CA LYS A 297 -9.00 8.28 -14.59
C LYS A 297 -8.71 7.86 -13.14
N LYS A 298 -9.65 7.12 -12.55
CA LYS A 298 -9.41 6.31 -11.34
C LYS A 298 -8.34 5.23 -11.59
N LEU A 299 -7.12 5.49 -11.14
CA LEU A 299 -5.99 4.57 -11.28
C LEU A 299 -6.25 3.21 -10.60
N GLN A 300 -5.73 2.16 -11.20
CA GLN A 300 -5.79 0.80 -10.70
C GLN A 300 -4.41 0.16 -10.81
N MET A 301 -4.05 -0.69 -9.85
CA MET A 301 -2.76 -1.40 -9.91
C MET A 301 -2.65 -2.35 -11.13
N TYR A 302 -3.79 -2.70 -11.75
CA TYR A 302 -3.82 -3.37 -13.05
C TYR A 302 -3.29 -2.52 -14.21
N ASP A 303 -3.24 -1.19 -14.07
CA ASP A 303 -2.71 -0.28 -15.09
C ASP A 303 -1.19 -0.45 -15.23
N TRP A 304 -0.47 -0.74 -14.14
CA TRP A 304 0.96 -1.13 -14.17
C TRP A 304 1.18 -2.42 -14.96
N ARG A 305 0.39 -3.45 -14.65
CA ARG A 305 0.49 -4.77 -15.28
C ARG A 305 0.29 -4.72 -16.79
N ARG A 306 -0.60 -3.85 -17.27
CA ARG A 306 -0.96 -3.75 -18.69
C ARG A 306 0.14 -3.09 -19.53
N ALA A 307 0.94 -2.23 -18.93
CA ALA A 307 2.04 -1.54 -19.61
C ALA A 307 3.20 -2.49 -19.97
N SER A 308 3.50 -3.47 -19.10
CA SER A 308 4.50 -4.52 -19.39
C SER A 308 4.13 -5.37 -20.62
N GLY A 309 2.85 -5.67 -20.83
CA GLY A 309 2.38 -6.33 -22.05
C GLY A 309 2.51 -5.49 -23.33
N LYS A 310 2.75 -4.18 -23.20
CA LYS A 310 2.92 -3.22 -24.30
C LYS A 310 4.39 -2.76 -24.46
N LYS A 311 5.37 -3.61 -24.09
CA LYS A 311 6.82 -3.35 -24.17
C LYS A 311 7.36 -2.26 -23.23
N LEU A 312 7.12 -2.40 -21.91
CA LEU A 312 7.83 -1.60 -20.89
C LEU A 312 9.34 -1.92 -20.81
N ASN A 313 9.79 -2.98 -21.48
CA ASN A 313 11.15 -3.51 -21.38
C ASN A 313 12.20 -2.75 -22.22
N SER A 314 11.83 -1.82 -23.10
CA SER A 314 12.81 -1.15 -23.99
C SER A 314 13.41 0.14 -23.44
N THR A 315 12.87 0.72 -22.36
CA THR A 315 13.30 2.04 -21.84
C THR A 315 13.74 2.03 -20.37
N LEU A 316 13.71 0.89 -19.69
CA LEU A 316 14.34 0.70 -18.38
C LEU A 316 15.10 -0.63 -18.32
N PRO A 317 16.35 -0.67 -18.83
CA PRO A 317 17.26 -1.79 -18.54
C PRO A 317 17.52 -1.98 -17.03
N LEU A 318 17.09 -1.05 -16.17
CA LEU A 318 17.49 -0.94 -14.76
C LEU A 318 16.54 -1.58 -13.73
N LEU A 319 15.32 -1.99 -14.10
CA LEU A 319 14.35 -2.45 -13.09
C LEU A 319 14.22 -3.95 -12.93
N THR A 320 14.56 -4.77 -13.91
CA THR A 320 14.51 -6.23 -13.75
C THR A 320 15.48 -6.91 -14.70
N TYR A 321 16.54 -7.52 -14.17
CA TYR A 321 17.25 -8.56 -14.90
C TYR A 321 16.51 -9.89 -14.69
N PRO A 322 15.95 -10.53 -15.74
CA PRO A 322 15.49 -11.90 -15.61
C PRO A 322 16.71 -12.78 -15.29
N TYR A 323 16.73 -13.40 -14.11
CA TYR A 323 17.83 -14.24 -13.61
C TYR A 323 18.09 -15.49 -14.48
N THR A 324 17.23 -15.78 -15.46
CA THR A 324 17.27 -17.01 -16.27
C THR A 324 17.95 -16.89 -17.63
N GLN A 325 18.72 -15.83 -17.94
CA GLN A 325 19.35 -15.71 -19.27
C GLN A 325 20.79 -15.17 -19.32
N ARG A 326 21.60 -15.37 -18.27
CA ARG A 326 23.06 -15.23 -18.40
C ARG A 326 23.79 -16.42 -17.77
N VAL A 327 23.82 -17.52 -18.53
CA VAL A 327 24.94 -18.47 -18.55
C VAL A 327 25.57 -18.32 -19.92
N THR A 328 26.14 -17.15 -20.20
CA THR A 328 27.18 -16.94 -21.20
C THR A 328 27.72 -15.53 -20.98
N LEU A 329 28.79 -15.43 -20.22
CA LEU A 329 29.81 -14.41 -20.38
C LEU A 329 31.14 -15.16 -20.29
N MET A 330 32.03 -14.77 -21.20
CA MET A 330 33.25 -15.42 -21.68
C MET A 330 34.13 -16.08 -20.62
#